data_AF-A0A5J4FD33-F1
#
_entry.id   AF-A0A5J4FD33-F1
#
_cell.length_a   1.000
_cell.length_b   1.000
_cell.length_c   1.000
_cell.angle_alpha   90.00
_cell.angle_beta   90.00
_cell.angle_gamma   90.00
#
_symmetry.space_group_name_H-M   'P 1'
#
loop_
_entity.id
_entity.type
_entity.pdbx_description
1 polymer ?
#
loop_
_entity_poly.entity_id
_entity_poly.type
_entity_poly.pdbx_seq_one_letter_code
_entity_poly.pdbx_strand_id
1 'polypeptide(L)'
;MAIYSELPTGQRLYLDNQGLQTIVTLASGAVGQQQQSSSSFATGVWTKEPQIEIIPQGAIIEIITETGPHRIQIQGSSIGCSSPHTSGVSQSSQSTSTTSFSSPPMQPMQPMKMGNMSMNFAPMEMRMGDMKMSMRDTKTVSKTRFCSQCGAKVAATDRFCSSCGHQLQQ
;
A
#
# COMPACT_ATOMS: atom_id res chain seq x y z
N MET A 1 -8.09 -1.60 -19.49
CA MET A 1 -9.22 -2.47 -19.91
C MET A 1 -9.59 -3.28 -18.70
N ALA A 2 -10.85 -3.23 -18.28
CA ALA A 2 -11.31 -3.89 -17.06
C ALA A 2 -12.23 -5.06 -17.42
N ILE A 3 -11.98 -6.23 -16.82
CA ILE A 3 -12.75 -7.46 -16.96
C ILE A 3 -13.33 -7.79 -15.59
N TYR A 4 -14.55 -8.32 -15.60
CA TYR A 4 -15.27 -8.70 -14.40
C TYR A 4 -15.71 -10.16 -14.50
N SER A 5 -15.60 -10.88 -13.39
CA SER A 5 -16.09 -12.26 -13.26
C SER A 5 -16.53 -12.54 -11.83
N GLU A 6 -17.49 -13.44 -11.64
CA GLU A 6 -17.90 -13.90 -10.31
C GLU A 6 -17.35 -15.31 -10.03
N LEU A 7 -16.74 -15.47 -8.87
CA LEU A 7 -16.23 -16.75 -8.40
C LEU A 7 -17.35 -17.57 -7.75
N PRO A 8 -17.26 -18.92 -7.76
CA PRO A 8 -18.22 -19.80 -7.11
C PRO A 8 -18.36 -19.56 -5.60
N THR A 9 -17.35 -18.94 -4.99
CA THR A 9 -17.32 -18.55 -3.58
C THR A 9 -18.18 -17.33 -3.26
N GLY A 10 -18.81 -16.69 -4.25
CA GLY A 10 -19.55 -15.43 -4.10
C GLY A 10 -18.64 -14.19 -4.07
N GLN A 11 -17.35 -14.36 -4.36
CA GLN A 11 -16.41 -13.25 -4.53
C GLN A 11 -16.49 -12.68 -5.95
N ARG A 12 -16.32 -11.37 -6.06
CA ARG A 12 -16.25 -10.65 -7.32
C ARG A 12 -14.79 -10.42 -7.68
N LEU A 13 -14.41 -10.85 -8.88
CA LEU A 13 -13.11 -10.62 -9.48
C LEU A 13 -13.19 -9.43 -10.44
N TYR A 14 -12.30 -8.47 -10.24
CA TYR A 14 -12.02 -7.40 -11.19
C TYR A 14 -10.56 -7.52 -11.64
N LEU A 15 -10.36 -7.55 -12.94
CA LEU A 15 -9.05 -7.59 -13.55
C LEU A 15 -8.90 -6.35 -14.41
N ASP A 16 -7.89 -5.54 -14.15
CA ASP A 16 -7.71 -4.28 -14.85
C ASP A 16 -6.27 -4.08 -15.30
N ASN A 17 -6.09 -3.65 -16.54
CA ASN A 17 -4.77 -3.31 -17.08
C ASN A 17 -4.56 -1.79 -17.06
N GLN A 18 -3.66 -1.33 -16.18
CA GLN A 18 -3.24 0.06 -16.04
C GLN A 18 -1.83 0.24 -16.61
N GLY A 19 -1.77 0.34 -17.95
CA GLY A 19 -0.50 0.48 -18.68
C GLY A 19 0.32 -0.81 -18.66
N LEU A 20 1.36 -0.85 -17.81
CA LEU A 20 2.26 -2.00 -17.66
C LEU A 20 1.91 -2.89 -16.46
N GLN A 21 0.90 -2.52 -15.67
CA GLN A 21 0.50 -3.26 -14.49
C GLN A 21 -0.89 -3.88 -14.67
N THR A 22 -0.98 -5.17 -14.38
CA THR A 22 -2.26 -5.85 -14.17
C THR A 22 -2.64 -5.75 -12.70
N ILE A 23 -3.79 -5.16 -12.41
CA ILE A 23 -4.38 -5.08 -11.09
C ILE A 23 -5.49 -6.12 -11.01
N VAL A 24 -5.40 -6.98 -10.00
CA VAL A 24 -6.41 -7.99 -9.67
C VAL A 24 -7.05 -7.56 -8.37
N THR A 25 -8.36 -7.35 -8.37
CA THR A 25 -9.14 -6.99 -7.18
C THR A 25 -10.18 -8.05 -6.92
N LEU A 26 -10.16 -8.61 -5.71
CA LEU A 26 -11.18 -9.50 -5.18
C LEU A 26 -12.02 -8.73 -4.17
N ALA A 27 -13.34 -8.72 -4.36
CA ALA A 27 -14.28 -8.16 -3.40
C ALA A 27 -15.25 -9.25 -2.93
N SER A 28 -15.36 -9.45 -1.62
CA SER A 28 -16.43 -10.21 -1.00
C SER A 28 -17.41 -9.24 -0.32
N GLY A 29 -18.70 -9.48 -0.51
CA GLY A 29 -19.75 -8.76 0.20
C GLY A 29 -20.47 -9.71 1.14
N ALA A 30 -20.32 -9.51 2.45
CA ALA A 30 -21.24 -10.05 3.45
C ALA A 30 -22.10 -8.90 4.00
N VAL A 31 -23.30 -9.20 4.50
CA VAL A 31 -24.18 -8.18 5.07
C VAL A 31 -23.45 -7.51 6.24
N GLY A 32 -23.17 -6.21 6.11
CA GLY A 32 -22.51 -5.40 7.14
C GLY A 32 -20.99 -5.28 7.04
N GLN A 33 -20.28 -6.06 6.21
CA GLN A 33 -18.86 -5.86 5.91
C GLN A 33 -18.51 -6.22 4.46
N GLN A 34 -17.97 -5.25 3.72
CA GLN A 34 -17.37 -5.46 2.41
C GLN A 34 -15.86 -5.57 2.58
N GLN A 35 -15.29 -6.73 2.24
CA GLN A 35 -13.85 -6.94 2.25
C GLN A 35 -13.34 -6.90 0.81
N GLN A 36 -12.30 -6.10 0.58
CA GLN A 36 -11.66 -5.99 -0.73
C GLN A 36 -10.15 -6.20 -0.57
N SER A 37 -9.59 -7.05 -1.44
CA SER A 37 -8.17 -7.32 -1.54
C SER A 37 -7.73 -7.05 -2.97
N SER A 38 -6.66 -6.27 -3.16
CA SER A 38 -6.12 -5.97 -4.49
C SER A 38 -4.62 -6.30 -4.58
N SER A 39 -4.18 -6.83 -5.70
CA SER A 39 -2.78 -7.12 -6.00
C SER A 39 -2.41 -6.60 -7.39
N SER A 40 -1.22 -6.02 -7.51
CA SER A 40 -0.69 -5.49 -8.78
C SER A 40 0.50 -6.30 -9.24
N PHE A 41 0.54 -6.63 -10.52
CA PHE A 41 1.59 -7.42 -11.15
C PHE A 41 2.12 -6.71 -12.38
N ALA A 42 3.45 -6.60 -12.51
CA ALA A 42 4.10 -6.02 -13.68
C ALA A 42 4.11 -7.00 -14.86
N THR A 43 2.94 -7.24 -15.45
CA THR A 43 2.77 -8.15 -16.61
C THR A 43 3.10 -7.48 -17.94
N GLY A 44 3.00 -6.15 -18.02
CA GLY A 44 3.02 -5.41 -19.28
C GLY A 44 1.63 -5.29 -19.93
N VAL A 45 1.59 -4.76 -21.15
CA VAL A 45 0.35 -4.54 -21.91
C VAL A 45 -0.22 -5.86 -22.42
N TRP A 46 -1.53 -6.05 -22.27
CA TRP A 46 -2.24 -7.21 -22.82
C TRP A 46 -2.28 -7.15 -24.35
N THR A 47 -1.79 -8.19 -25.01
CA THR A 47 -1.85 -8.32 -26.48
C THR A 47 -3.04 -9.13 -26.94
N LYS A 48 -3.66 -9.90 -26.03
CA LYS A 48 -4.88 -10.68 -26.23
C LYS A 48 -5.79 -10.54 -25.01
N GLU A 49 -7.09 -10.79 -25.20
CA GLU A 49 -8.04 -10.86 -24.10
C GLU A 49 -7.65 -11.95 -23.08
N PRO A 50 -7.49 -11.61 -21.79
CA PRO A 50 -7.22 -12.55 -20.71
C PRO A 50 -8.21 -13.71 -20.68
N GLN A 51 -7.70 -14.92 -20.47
CA GLN A 51 -8.53 -16.10 -20.30
C GLN A 51 -8.69 -16.38 -18.81
N ILE A 52 -9.95 -16.44 -18.34
CA ILE A 52 -10.27 -16.70 -16.94
C ILE A 52 -10.89 -18.08 -16.85
N GLU A 53 -10.20 -19.00 -16.18
CA GLU A 53 -10.66 -20.35 -15.88
C GLU A 53 -11.10 -20.42 -14.41
N ILE A 54 -12.41 -20.60 -14.19
CA ILE A 54 -12.97 -20.75 -12.86
C ILE A 54 -12.76 -22.20 -12.40
N ILE A 55 -12.16 -22.38 -11.22
CA ILE A 55 -11.93 -23.68 -10.60
C ILE A 55 -12.70 -23.76 -9.27
N PRO A 56 -13.00 -24.96 -8.74
CA PRO A 56 -13.71 -25.10 -7.47
C PRO A 56 -13.03 -24.39 -6.29
N GLN A 57 -11.72 -24.19 -6.38
CA GLN A 57 -10.88 -23.61 -5.32
C GLN A 57 -10.59 -22.11 -5.53
N GLY A 58 -11.10 -21.49 -6.61
CA GLY A 58 -10.83 -20.09 -6.98
C GLY A 58 -10.83 -19.85 -8.50
N ALA A 59 -9.83 -19.15 -9.02
CA ALA A 59 -9.71 -18.88 -10.46
C ALA A 59 -8.25 -18.88 -10.93
N ILE A 60 -8.05 -19.20 -12.19
CA ILE A 60 -6.77 -19.13 -12.87
C ILE A 60 -6.94 -18.18 -14.05
N ILE A 61 -6.06 -17.19 -14.14
CA ILE A 61 -6.09 -16.17 -15.18
C ILE A 61 -4.82 -16.32 -15.99
N GLU A 62 -4.97 -16.47 -17.31
CA GLU A 62 -3.86 -16.49 -18.25
C GLU A 62 -3.88 -15.20 -19.06
N ILE A 63 -2.76 -14.49 -19.01
CA ILE A 63 -2.59 -13.18 -19.66
C ILE A 63 -1.45 -13.32 -20.66
N ILE A 64 -1.72 -12.98 -21.92
CA ILE A 64 -0.70 -12.95 -22.97
C ILE A 64 -0.28 -11.49 -23.16
N THR A 65 1.02 -11.25 -23.00
CA THR A 65 1.63 -9.93 -23.14
C THR A 65 2.79 -9.98 -24.13
N GLU A 66 3.36 -8.83 -24.46
CA GLU A 66 4.56 -8.75 -25.30
C GLU A 66 5.76 -9.51 -24.69
N THR A 67 5.84 -9.57 -23.36
CA THR A 67 6.91 -10.29 -22.64
C THR A 67 6.69 -11.80 -22.55
N GLY A 68 5.53 -12.29 -22.99
CA GLY A 68 5.12 -13.68 -22.91
C GLY A 68 3.85 -13.91 -22.06
N PRO A 69 3.50 -15.17 -21.82
CA PRO A 69 2.34 -15.54 -21.01
C PRO A 69 2.65 -15.41 -19.51
N HIS A 70 1.73 -14.80 -18.77
CA HIS A 70 1.74 -14.72 -17.32
C HIS A 70 0.50 -15.44 -16.77
N ARG A 71 0.68 -16.25 -15.73
CA ARG A 71 -0.41 -16.97 -15.09
C ARG A 71 -0.64 -16.42 -13.68
N ILE A 72 -1.85 -15.95 -13.40
CA ILE A 72 -2.25 -15.49 -12.08
C ILE A 72 -3.19 -16.53 -11.49
N GLN A 73 -2.88 -17.02 -10.30
CA GLN A 73 -3.71 -17.97 -9.58
C GLN A 73 -4.33 -17.31 -8.35
N ILE A 74 -5.61 -17.60 -8.16
CA ILE A 74 -6.42 -17.11 -7.06
C ILE A 74 -6.96 -18.32 -6.32
N GLN A 75 -6.69 -18.37 -5.01
CA GLN A 75 -7.23 -19.38 -4.10
C GLN A 75 -7.71 -18.69 -2.83
N GLY A 76 -9.03 -18.69 -2.60
CA GLY A 76 -9.64 -17.95 -1.49
C GLY A 76 -9.36 -16.45 -1.55
N SER A 77 -8.58 -15.93 -0.58
CA SER A 77 -8.14 -14.52 -0.54
C SER A 77 -6.74 -14.28 -1.07
N SER A 78 -6.00 -15.34 -1.43
CA SER A 78 -4.62 -15.25 -1.88
C SER A 78 -4.55 -15.08 -3.39
N ILE A 79 -3.78 -14.09 -3.84
CA ILE A 79 -3.54 -13.79 -5.26
C ILE A 79 -2.04 -13.94 -5.50
N GLY A 80 -1.65 -14.82 -6.42
CA GLY A 80 -0.24 -15.02 -6.78
C GLY A 80 -0.06 -15.00 -8.29
N CYS A 81 1.01 -14.37 -8.78
CA CYS A 81 1.43 -14.50 -10.17
C CYS A 81 2.60 -15.47 -10.27
N SER A 82 2.55 -16.37 -11.25
CA SER A 82 3.71 -17.10 -11.72
C SER A 82 4.03 -16.66 -13.14
N SER A 83 5.26 -16.19 -13.33
CA SER A 83 5.81 -15.91 -14.65
C SER A 83 7.00 -16.83 -14.89
N PRO A 84 7.18 -17.39 -16.09
CA PRO A 84 8.33 -18.23 -16.41
C PRO A 84 9.67 -17.48 -16.42
N HIS A 85 9.71 -16.14 -16.31
CA HIS A 85 10.95 -15.37 -16.47
C HIS A 85 11.27 -14.34 -15.37
N THR A 86 10.66 -14.40 -14.19
CA THR A 86 11.09 -13.54 -13.07
C THR A 86 11.31 -14.36 -11.82
N SER A 87 12.55 -14.79 -11.61
CA SER A 87 13.04 -15.18 -10.29
C SER A 87 12.72 -14.06 -9.29
N GLY A 88 11.81 -14.34 -8.38
CA GLY A 88 11.74 -13.75 -7.04
C GLY A 88 11.89 -12.22 -6.97
N VAL A 89 10.86 -11.50 -7.39
CA VAL A 89 10.45 -10.33 -6.62
C VAL A 89 9.01 -10.59 -6.17
N SER A 90 8.89 -11.30 -5.05
CA SER A 90 7.72 -11.17 -4.19
C SER A 90 7.68 -9.70 -3.75
N GLN A 91 6.99 -8.85 -4.51
CA GLN A 91 6.50 -7.58 -3.99
C GLN A 91 5.39 -7.94 -3.01
N SER A 92 5.81 -8.29 -1.80
CA SER A 92 5.05 -7.91 -0.63
C SER A 92 4.73 -6.43 -0.78
N SER A 93 3.46 -6.09 -0.59
CA SER A 93 3.00 -4.74 -0.35
C SER A 93 3.88 -4.10 0.73
N GLN A 94 4.91 -3.36 0.32
CA GLN A 94 5.55 -2.37 1.16
C GLN A 94 4.68 -1.13 1.09
N SER A 95 3.86 -0.99 2.13
CA SER A 95 3.66 0.28 2.81
C SER A 95 4.90 1.17 2.63
N THR A 96 4.68 2.38 2.14
CA THR A 96 5.68 3.44 1.95
C THR A 96 6.65 3.51 3.13
N SER A 97 7.90 3.15 2.89
CA SER A 97 9.02 3.30 3.82
C SER A 97 9.57 4.73 3.70
N THR A 98 9.30 5.55 4.70
CA THR A 98 10.23 6.60 5.10
C THR A 98 11.51 5.93 5.60
N THR A 99 12.64 6.41 5.08
CA THR A 99 14.03 6.11 5.44
C THR A 99 14.21 5.57 6.86
N SER A 100 14.74 4.35 6.98
CA SER A 100 15.19 3.79 8.25
C SER A 100 16.50 3.06 8.05
N PHE A 101 17.53 3.54 8.74
CA PHE A 101 18.79 2.86 8.91
C PHE A 101 18.57 1.46 9.49
N SER A 102 19.34 0.50 8.98
CA SER A 102 19.36 -0.88 9.47
C SER A 102 19.72 -0.92 10.96
N SER A 103 18.75 -1.24 11.80
CA SER A 103 18.97 -1.85 13.12
C SER A 103 18.36 -3.26 13.14
N PRO A 104 19.05 -4.26 13.69
CA PRO A 104 18.60 -5.65 13.69
C PRO A 104 17.27 -5.85 14.45
N PRO A 105 16.52 -6.92 14.14
CA PRO A 105 15.19 -7.16 14.69
C PRO A 105 15.28 -7.41 16.20
N MET A 106 14.65 -6.54 16.99
CA MET A 106 14.46 -6.82 18.41
C MET A 106 13.44 -7.95 18.56
N GLN A 107 13.89 -9.04 19.17
CA GLN A 107 13.02 -10.13 19.61
C GLN A 107 12.00 -9.58 20.63
N PRO A 108 10.77 -10.13 20.69
CA PRO A 108 9.81 -9.74 21.70
C PRO A 108 10.40 -10.00 23.08
N MET A 109 10.64 -8.93 23.83
CA MET A 109 11.17 -9.04 25.19
C MET A 109 10.16 -9.84 26.03
N GLN A 110 10.62 -10.98 26.55
CA GLN A 110 9.89 -11.70 27.57
C GLN A 110 9.69 -10.77 28.78
N PRO A 111 8.54 -10.85 29.48
CA PRO A 111 8.27 -9.98 30.61
C PRO A 111 9.34 -10.19 31.70
N MET A 112 10.13 -9.15 31.94
CA MET A 112 11.12 -9.10 33.01
C MET A 112 10.40 -9.19 34.36
N LYS A 113 10.63 -10.28 35.09
CA LYS A 113 10.20 -10.45 36.48
C LYS A 113 11.10 -9.61 37.40
N MET A 114 10.68 -8.39 37.73
CA MET A 114 11.34 -7.54 38.72
C MET A 114 10.59 -7.60 40.05
N GLY A 115 10.82 -8.64 40.85
CA GLY A 115 10.60 -8.65 42.30
C GLY A 115 9.33 -7.97 42.86
N ASN A 116 9.44 -7.43 44.07
CA ASN A 116 8.34 -6.88 44.88
C ASN A 116 7.91 -5.47 44.41
N MET A 117 7.33 -5.34 43.23
CA MET A 117 6.71 -4.08 42.79
C MET A 117 5.25 -4.34 42.42
N SER A 118 4.35 -4.19 43.40
CA SER A 118 2.91 -4.31 43.22
C SER A 118 2.36 -3.01 42.61
N MET A 119 1.85 -3.05 41.39
CA MET A 119 1.15 -1.92 40.76
C MET A 119 -0.36 -2.17 40.84
N ASN A 120 -1.03 -1.39 41.70
CA ASN A 120 -2.46 -1.47 41.97
C ASN A 120 -3.27 -0.82 40.84
N PHE A 121 -4.32 -1.50 40.37
CA PHE A 121 -5.20 -1.09 39.27
C PHE A 121 -6.20 -0.02 39.71
N ALA A 122 -5.79 1.25 39.70
CA ALA A 122 -6.70 2.39 39.75
C ALA A 122 -6.66 3.16 38.41
N PRO A 123 -7.82 3.59 37.86
CA PRO A 123 -7.91 4.22 36.55
C PRO A 123 -7.20 5.57 36.54
N MET A 124 -6.40 5.80 35.50
CA MET A 124 -5.52 6.97 35.38
C MET A 124 -6.35 8.23 35.11
N GLU A 125 -6.56 9.06 36.14
CA GLU A 125 -7.13 10.40 36.03
C GLU A 125 -6.07 11.35 35.47
N MET A 126 -6.25 11.83 34.22
CA MET A 126 -5.38 12.85 33.64
C MET A 126 -5.79 14.25 34.12
N ARG A 127 -4.94 14.87 34.95
CA ARG A 127 -5.04 16.29 35.36
C ARG A 127 -4.10 17.15 34.53
N MET A 128 -4.67 18.07 33.75
CA MET A 128 -3.94 19.06 32.96
C MET A 128 -3.62 20.28 33.84
N GLY A 129 -2.36 20.42 34.26
CA GLY A 129 -1.86 21.56 35.03
C GLY A 129 -1.33 22.69 34.13
N ASP A 130 -1.63 23.92 34.52
CA ASP A 130 -1.20 25.24 34.04
C ASP A 130 -0.10 25.32 32.96
N MET A 131 -0.50 25.35 31.68
CA MET A 131 0.41 25.68 30.58
C MET A 131 0.41 27.19 30.29
N LYS A 132 1.30 27.93 30.95
CA LYS A 132 1.58 29.35 30.66
C LYS A 132 2.40 29.49 29.37
N MET A 133 1.76 29.94 28.30
CA MET A 133 2.39 30.24 27.01
C MET A 133 3.30 31.48 27.12
N SER A 134 4.62 31.28 27.06
CA SER A 134 5.60 32.36 26.84
C SER A 134 5.90 32.47 25.35
N MET A 135 5.31 33.47 24.69
CA MET A 135 5.73 33.92 23.36
C MET A 135 6.99 34.77 23.49
N ARG A 136 8.11 34.34 22.87
CA ARG A 136 9.19 35.18 22.30
C ARG A 136 10.30 34.27 21.77
N ASP A 137 10.37 34.10 20.45
CA ASP A 137 11.62 34.23 19.71
C ASP A 137 11.32 34.60 18.26
N THR A 138 11.73 35.81 17.89
CA THR A 138 11.72 36.34 16.52
C THR A 138 12.86 35.70 15.74
N LYS A 139 12.56 34.73 14.86
CA LYS A 139 13.53 34.31 13.84
C LYS A 139 12.87 33.76 12.58
N THR A 140 12.82 34.62 11.57
CA THR A 140 12.84 34.33 10.13
C THR A 140 11.76 33.36 9.61
N VAL A 141 10.63 33.93 9.15
CA VAL A 141 9.68 33.23 8.27
C VAL A 141 10.33 33.04 6.91
N SER A 142 11.14 31.98 6.78
CA SER A 142 11.51 31.42 5.48
C SER A 142 10.19 30.96 4.83
N LYS A 143 9.69 31.73 3.86
CA LYS A 143 8.46 31.41 3.12
C LYS A 143 8.63 30.07 2.41
N THR A 144 8.31 28.99 3.09
CA THR A 144 8.17 27.67 2.48
C THR A 144 6.99 27.73 1.53
N ARG A 145 7.25 27.42 0.25
CA ARG A 145 6.21 27.29 -0.76
C ARG A 145 5.86 25.82 -0.89
N PHE A 146 4.65 25.56 -1.38
CA PHE A 146 4.15 24.21 -1.62
C PHE A 146 3.64 24.16 -3.06
N CYS A 147 3.83 23.02 -3.70
CA CYS A 147 3.32 22.78 -5.05
C CYS A 147 1.79 22.76 -5.03
N SER A 148 1.16 23.53 -5.91
CA SER A 148 -0.30 23.56 -6.06
C SER A 148 -0.88 22.27 -6.63
N GLN A 149 -0.08 21.44 -7.30
CA GLN A 149 -0.54 20.20 -7.93
C GLN A 149 -0.43 18.99 -6.99
N CYS A 150 0.64 18.86 -6.22
CA CYS A 150 0.87 17.67 -5.38
C CYS A 150 1.05 17.97 -3.88
N GLY A 151 1.06 19.24 -3.47
CA GLY A 151 1.26 19.63 -2.07
C GLY A 151 2.69 19.47 -1.55
N ALA A 152 3.63 18.98 -2.36
CA ALA A 152 5.01 18.82 -1.93
C ALA A 152 5.65 20.16 -1.57
N LYS A 153 6.50 20.16 -0.55
CA LYS A 153 7.29 21.34 -0.14
C LYS A 153 8.33 21.65 -1.22
N VAL A 154 8.38 22.90 -1.66
CA VAL A 154 9.28 23.38 -2.72
C VAL A 154 10.05 24.60 -2.22
N ALA A 155 11.32 24.73 -2.63
CA ALA A 155 12.13 25.88 -2.29
C ALA A 155 11.70 27.11 -3.12
N ALA A 156 11.93 28.32 -2.61
CA ALA A 156 11.58 29.56 -3.32
C ALA A 156 12.37 29.75 -4.64
N THR A 157 13.50 29.05 -4.79
CA THR A 157 14.33 29.06 -6.00
C THR A 157 13.95 27.98 -7.02
N ASP A 158 13.08 27.03 -6.66
CA ASP A 158 12.72 25.92 -7.52
C ASP A 158 11.78 26.40 -8.64
N ARG A 159 12.15 26.12 -9.89
CA ARG A 159 11.30 26.38 -11.06
C ARG A 159 10.34 25.22 -11.37
N PHE A 160 10.63 24.03 -10.85
CA PHE A 160 9.87 22.81 -11.08
C PHE A 160 9.78 22.03 -9.77
N CYS A 161 8.63 21.39 -9.53
CA CYS A 161 8.45 20.54 -8.36
C CYS A 161 9.19 19.22 -8.55
N SER A 162 10.13 18.91 -7.66
CA SER A 162 10.88 17.64 -7.70
C SER A 162 10.00 16.40 -7.46
N SER A 163 8.81 16.57 -6.91
CA SER A 163 7.90 15.47 -6.60
C SER A 163 6.92 15.12 -7.73
N CYS A 164 6.56 16.09 -8.59
CA CYS A 164 5.55 15.86 -9.65
C CYS A 164 5.94 16.42 -11.02
N GLY A 165 7.08 17.10 -11.14
CA GLY A 165 7.54 17.72 -12.39
C GLY A 165 6.79 18.99 -12.80
N HIS A 166 5.77 19.42 -12.04
CA HIS A 166 4.99 20.60 -12.40
C HIS A 166 5.81 21.90 -12.26
N GLN A 167 5.67 22.80 -13.24
CA GLN A 167 6.34 24.09 -13.23
C GLN A 167 5.76 25.00 -12.15
N LEU A 168 6.62 25.51 -11.27
CA LEU A 168 6.27 26.44 -10.22
C LEU A 168 6.42 27.85 -10.82
N GLN A 169 5.29 28.47 -11.20
CA GLN A 169 5.30 29.87 -11.63
C GLN A 169 5.70 30.73 -10.43
N GLN A 170 6.77 31.51 -10.60
CA GLN A 170 7.29 32.43 -9.59
C GLN A 170 6.34 33.60 -9.35
#